data_AF-A0A2T5B546-F1
#
_entry.id   AF-A0A2T5B546-F1
#
_cell.length_a   1.000
_cell.length_b   1.000
_cell.length_c   1.000
_cell.angle_alpha   90.00
_cell.angle_beta   90.00
_cell.angle_gamma   90.00
#
_symmetry.space_group_name_H-M   'P 1'
#
loop_
_entity.id
_entity.type
_entity.pdbx_description
1 polymer ?
#
loop_
_entity_poly.entity_id
_entity_poly.type
_entity_poly.pdbx_seq_one_letter_code
_entity_poly.pdbx_strand_id
1 'polypeptide(L)'
;MRIYGFQITPGSNRSFGYCESAARAYEQAREHRENIRRAARSQRVGPIAVYEIELANVTAEALVTVLNNPDTLTEAFTVSKRVLGYVAET
;
A
#
# COMPACT_ATOMS: atom_id res chain seq x y z
N MET A 1 -14.30 6.46 -4.12
CA MET A 1 -13.06 7.18 -4.57
C MET A 1 -11.98 6.14 -4.83
N ARG A 2 -11.00 6.37 -5.71
CA ARG A 2 -9.88 5.43 -5.90
C ARG A 2 -8.58 6.06 -5.45
N ILE A 3 -7.78 5.29 -4.70
CA ILE A 3 -6.39 5.61 -4.39
C ILE A 3 -5.51 4.44 -4.81
N TYR A 4 -4.21 4.67 -4.80
CA TYR A 4 -3.22 3.66 -5.15
C TYR A 4 -2.29 3.45 -3.97
N GLY A 5 -1.58 2.33 -3.97
CA GLY A 5 -0.56 2.10 -2.96
C GLY A 5 0.37 0.96 -3.29
N PHE A 6 1.38 0.79 -2.47
CA PHE A 6 2.38 -0.27 -2.61
C PHE A 6 2.73 -0.87 -1.26
N GLN A 7 3.17 -2.14 -1.23
CA GLN A 7 3.59 -2.78 0.02
C GLN A 7 4.85 -2.09 0.57
N ILE A 8 4.82 -1.72 1.86
CA ILE A 8 6.04 -1.26 2.55
C ILE A 8 6.93 -2.46 2.87
N THR A 9 6.33 -3.57 3.30
CA THR A 9 7.05 -4.81 3.58
C THR A 9 6.77 -5.81 2.46
N PRO A 10 7.77 -6.23 1.66
CA PRO A 10 7.57 -7.18 0.58
C PRO A 10 6.85 -8.45 1.05
N GLY A 11 5.80 -8.85 0.34
CA GLY A 11 4.99 -10.03 0.69
C GLY A 11 4.01 -9.84 1.87
N SER A 12 3.98 -8.66 2.50
CA SER A 12 3.02 -8.34 3.56
C SER A 12 1.89 -7.45 3.05
N ASN A 13 0.66 -7.82 3.40
CA ASN A 13 -0.53 -7.01 3.14
C ASN A 13 -0.93 -6.14 4.34
N ARG A 14 -0.01 -5.90 5.29
CA ARG A 14 -0.30 -5.19 6.54
C ARG A 14 0.09 -3.71 6.54
N SER A 15 0.98 -3.29 5.63
CA SER A 15 1.49 -1.90 5.62
C SER A 15 1.66 -1.42 4.19
N PHE A 16 1.10 -0.25 3.91
CA PHE A 16 1.05 0.32 2.57
C PHE A 16 1.54 1.76 2.58
N GLY A 17 2.30 2.13 1.55
CA GLY A 17 2.46 3.52 1.14
C GLY A 17 1.34 3.87 0.17
N TYR A 18 0.65 5.01 0.36
CA TYR A 18 -0.49 5.43 -0.46
C TYR A 18 -0.11 6.57 -1.41
N CYS A 19 -0.73 6.59 -2.59
CA CYS A 19 -0.47 7.55 -3.66
C CYS A 19 -1.77 7.94 -4.39
N GLU A 20 -1.75 9.11 -5.02
CA GLU A 20 -2.84 9.68 -5.81
C GLU A 20 -2.99 9.05 -7.20
N SER A 21 -1.95 8.39 -7.72
CA SER A 21 -1.97 7.74 -9.03
C SER A 21 -1.18 6.44 -9.07
N ALA A 22 -1.54 5.55 -10.01
CA ALA A 22 -0.81 4.31 -10.24
C ALA A 22 0.65 4.55 -10.61
N ALA A 23 0.93 5.55 -11.45
CA ALA A 23 2.29 5.89 -11.86
C ALA A 23 3.18 6.25 -10.67
N ARG A 24 2.66 7.07 -9.75
CA ARG A 24 3.34 7.41 -8.49
C ARG A 24 3.55 6.22 -7.58
N ALA A 25 2.54 5.35 -7.45
CA ALA A 25 2.68 4.13 -6.66
C ALA A 25 3.79 3.21 -7.21
N TYR A 26 3.92 3.09 -8.53
CA TYR A 26 5.01 2.34 -9.15
C TYR A 26 6.38 3.01 -8.98
N GLU A 27 6.46 4.33 -9.10
CA GLU A 27 7.68 5.11 -8.84
C GLU A 27 8.17 4.89 -7.40
N GLN A 28 7.32 5.16 -6.41
CA GLN A 28 7.67 5.01 -5.00
C GLN A 28 7.93 3.56 -4.60
N ALA A 29 7.23 2.59 -5.19
CA ALA A 29 7.52 1.16 -4.96
C ALA A 29 8.93 0.78 -5.42
N ARG A 30 9.41 1.32 -6.54
CA ARG A 30 10.79 1.10 -7.03
C ARG A 30 11.81 1.73 -6.10
N GLU A 31 11.61 2.99 -5.73
CA GLU A 31 12.50 3.69 -4.79
C GLU A 31 12.57 3.00 -3.44
N HIS A 32 11.41 2.61 -2.89
CA HIS A 32 11.32 1.92 -1.62
C HIS A 32 12.02 0.55 -1.66
N ARG A 33 11.78 -0.24 -2.73
CA ARG A 33 12.49 -1.52 -2.91
C ARG A 33 14.00 -1.32 -2.98
N GLU A 34 14.46 -0.30 -3.70
CA GLU A 34 15.88 0.01 -3.83
C GLU A 34 16.50 0.41 -2.48
N ASN A 35 15.78 1.17 -1.66
CA ASN A 35 16.20 1.52 -0.31
C ASN A 35 16.32 0.28 0.59
N ILE A 36 15.34 -0.64 0.54
CA ILE A 36 15.43 -1.92 1.25
C ILE A 36 16.64 -2.71 0.76
N ARG A 37 16.87 -2.80 -0.55
CA ARG A 37 17.98 -3.53 -1.15
C ARG A 37 19.33 -3.01 -0.67
N ARG A 38 19.51 -1.68 -0.63
CA ARG A 38 20.73 -1.05 -0.10
C ARG A 38 20.96 -1.36 1.37
N ALA A 39 19.90 -1.46 2.16
CA ALA A 39 19.98 -1.80 3.57
C ALA A 39 20.21 -3.30 3.83
N ALA A 40 19.79 -4.19 2.92
CA ALA A 40 19.63 -5.62 3.17
C ALA A 40 20.92 -6.47 3.27
N ARG A 41 22.14 -5.88 3.29
CA ARG A 41 23.44 -6.57 3.47
C ARG A 41 23.46 -8.02 2.92
N SER A 42 23.21 -8.19 1.61
CA SER A 42 23.17 -9.47 0.84
C SER A 42 21.89 -10.31 0.86
N GLN A 43 20.81 -9.93 1.55
CA GLN A 43 19.53 -10.63 1.44
C GLN A 43 18.75 -10.22 0.17
N ARG A 44 18.16 -11.21 -0.51
CA ARG A 44 17.25 -10.96 -1.64
C ARG A 44 16.01 -10.24 -1.16
N VAL A 45 15.68 -9.12 -1.80
CA VAL A 45 14.45 -8.38 -1.53
C VAL A 45 13.32 -8.98 -2.36
N GLY A 46 12.24 -9.38 -1.71
CA GLY A 46 11.04 -9.88 -2.39
C GLY A 46 10.40 -8.83 -3.31
N PRO A 47 9.44 -9.24 -4.17
CA PRO A 47 8.68 -8.30 -4.98
C PRO A 47 7.80 -7.40 -4.10
N ILE A 48 7.61 -6.16 -4.53
CA ILE A 48 6.65 -5.22 -3.93
C ILE A 48 5.41 -5.16 -4.81
N ALA A 49 4.26 -5.56 -4.28
CA ALA A 49 2.99 -5.42 -5.00
C ALA A 49 2.49 -3.97 -4.99
N VAL A 50 1.89 -3.55 -6.10
CA VAL A 50 1.20 -2.27 -6.28
C VAL A 50 -0.29 -2.53 -6.40
N TYR A 51 -1.11 -1.68 -5.78
CA TYR A 51 -2.55 -1.85 -5.65
C TYR A 51 -3.32 -0.64 -6.16
N GLU A 52 -4.53 -0.92 -6.64
CA GLU A 52 -5.65 0.00 -6.70
C GLU A 52 -6.58 -0.33 -5.53
N ILE A 53 -7.00 0.71 -4.82
CA ILE A 53 -7.84 0.59 -3.63
C ILE A 53 -9.06 1.47 -3.85
N GLU A 54 -10.22 0.83 -3.84
CA GLU A 54 -11.49 1.52 -3.85
C GLU A 54 -11.90 1.86 -2.43
N LEU A 55 -12.18 3.14 -2.20
CA LEU A 55 -12.61 3.65 -0.91
C LEU A 55 -14.11 3.85 -0.87
N ALA A 56 -14.69 3.44 0.25
CA ALA A 56 -16.07 3.70 0.63
C ALA A 56 -16.28 5.20 0.82
N ASN A 57 -17.54 5.63 0.74
CA ASN A 57 -17.90 6.96 1.21
C ASN A 57 -17.72 7.01 2.73
N VAL A 58 -17.10 8.09 3.21
CA VAL A 58 -16.89 8.30 4.64
C VAL A 58 -18.21 8.63 5.30
N THR A 59 -18.69 7.76 6.19
CA THR A 59 -19.83 8.03 7.07
C THR A 59 -19.33 8.52 8.43
N ALA A 60 -20.18 9.23 9.16
CA ALA A 60 -19.85 9.65 10.52
C ALA A 60 -19.56 8.45 11.44
N GLU A 61 -20.30 7.36 11.29
CA GLU A 61 -20.09 6.11 12.03
C GLU A 61 -18.72 5.49 11.73
N ALA A 62 -18.34 5.36 10.45
CA ALA A 62 -17.03 4.83 10.06
C ALA A 62 -15.89 5.70 10.62
N LEU A 63 -16.07 7.03 10.61
CA LEU A 63 -15.09 7.95 11.19
C LEU A 63 -14.98 7.78 12.71
N VAL A 64 -16.09 7.64 13.43
CA VAL A 64 -16.09 7.38 14.88
C VAL A 64 -15.39 6.05 15.19
N THR A 65 -15.62 5.00 14.41
CA THR A 65 -14.92 3.71 14.59
C THR A 65 -13.41 3.87 14.46
N VAL A 66 -12.95 4.61 13.44
CA VAL A 66 -11.52 4.86 13.19
C VAL A 66 -10.91 5.77 14.26
N LEU A 67 -11.62 6.79 14.71
CA LEU A 67 -11.12 7.67 15.77
C LEU A 67 -10.94 6.92 17.11
N ASN A 68 -11.82 5.97 17.40
CA ASN A 68 -11.69 5.11 18.58
C ASN A 68 -10.67 3.98 18.39
N ASN A 69 -10.43 3.53 17.15
CA ASN A 69 -9.51 2.45 16.81
C ASN A 69 -8.72 2.79 15.53
N PRO A 70 -7.63 3.57 15.62
CA PRO A 70 -6.92 4.08 14.44
C PRO A 70 -6.42 2.99 13.47
N ASP A 71 -6.12 1.79 13.99
CA ASP A 71 -5.65 0.65 13.20
C ASP A 71 -6.72 0.12 12.23
N THR A 72 -7.99 0.44 12.43
CA THR A 72 -9.09 0.00 11.55
C THR A 72 -9.29 0.91 10.34
N LEU A 73 -8.50 1.98 10.18
CA LEU A 73 -8.69 2.97 9.10
C LEU A 73 -8.75 2.32 7.71
N THR A 74 -7.83 1.40 7.44
CA THR A 74 -7.78 0.74 6.12
C THR A 74 -8.99 -0.17 5.91
N GLU A 75 -9.42 -0.91 6.94
CA GLU A 75 -10.57 -1.81 6.86
C GLU A 75 -11.90 -1.07 6.79
N ALA A 76 -12.03 0.03 7.55
CA ALA A 76 -13.24 0.84 7.62
C ALA A 76 -13.55 1.57 6.31
N PHE A 77 -12.52 1.91 5.52
CA PHE A 77 -12.69 2.68 4.29
C PHE A 77 -12.41 1.89 3.02
N THR A 78 -11.83 0.70 3.05
CA THR A 78 -11.57 -0.08 1.83
C THR A 78 -12.77 -0.92 1.43
N VAL A 79 -13.33 -0.65 0.25
CA VAL A 79 -14.37 -1.47 -0.38
C VAL A 79 -13.73 -2.63 -1.12
N SER A 80 -12.72 -2.34 -1.94
CA SER A 80 -12.05 -3.34 -2.75
C SER A 80 -10.57 -3.03 -2.88
N LYS A 81 -9.76 -4.08 -3.05
CA LYS A 81 -8.32 -4.00 -3.26
C LYS A 81 -7.92 -4.92 -4.39
N ARG A 82 -7.30 -4.36 -5.42
CA ARG A 82 -6.88 -5.08 -6.62
C ARG A 82 -5.39 -4.90 -6.85
N VAL A 83 -4.67 -5.99 -7.10
CA VAL A 83 -3.26 -5.93 -7.49
C VAL A 83 -3.17 -5.43 -8.93
N LEU A 84 -2.39 -4.37 -9.13
CA LEU A 84 -2.07 -3.83 -10.45
C LEU A 84 -0.82 -4.46 -11.05
N GLY A 85 0.11 -4.91 -10.20
CA GLY A 85 1.35 -5.53 -10.62
C GLY A 85 2.37 -5.61 -9.50
N TYR A 86 3.58 -6.01 -9.87
CA TYR A 86 4.69 -6.22 -8.95
C TYR A 86 5.95 -5.51 -9.44
N VAL A 87 6.67 -4.90 -8.52
CA VAL A 87 8.02 -4.38 -8.72
C VAL A 87 9.01 -5.43 -8.19
N ALA A 88 9.79 -6.02 -9.10
CA ALA A 88 10.81 -7.02 -8.80
C ALA A 88 12.16 -6.62 -9.44
N GLU A 89 13.20 -7.43 -9.26
CA GLU A 89 14.43 -7.31 -10.05
C GLU A 89 14.15 -7.59 -11.53
N THR A 90 14.69 -6.75 -12.41
CA THR A 90 14.94 -7.08 -13.82
C THR A 90 16.14 -8.00 -13.94
#